data_AF-A0A7C5BG34-F1
#
_entry.id   AF-A0A7C5BG34-F1
#
_cell.length_a   1.000
_cell.length_b   1.000
_cell.length_c   1.000
_cell.angle_alpha   90.00
_cell.angle_beta   90.00
_cell.angle_gamma   90.00
#
_symmetry.space_group_name_H-M   'P 1'
#
loop_
_entity.id
_entity.type
_entity.pdbx_description
1 polymer ?
#
loop_
_entity_poly.entity_id
_entity_poly.type
_entity_poly.pdbx_seq_one_letter_code
_entity_poly.pdbx_strand_id
1 'polypeptide(L)'
;MSQVIMMLLFPIGLYFYFFIERKGKPKYQKTFDDFGEKIMHNSRLNSEEKIEQYTQMLSLNGYTITESTQTKVRGEKRILSMSLLAMSIGAYYVGVLVYLAYYFWIQKPHVVEYKLNI
;
A
#
# COMPACT_ATOMS: atom_id res chain seq x y z
N MET A 1 -7.53 21.60 -16.90
CA MET A 1 -8.03 21.24 -15.55
C MET A 1 -7.60 19.84 -15.12
N SER A 2 -7.78 18.78 -15.92
CA SER A 2 -7.43 17.40 -15.50
C SER A 2 -5.95 17.17 -15.16
N GLN A 3 -5.02 17.78 -15.91
CA GLN A 3 -3.57 17.62 -15.67
C GLN A 3 -3.10 18.23 -14.35
N VAL A 4 -3.70 19.34 -13.91
CA VAL A 4 -3.37 19.98 -12.61
C VAL A 4 -3.83 19.09 -11.45
N ILE A 5 -5.00 18.47 -11.59
CA ILE A 5 -5.53 17.52 -10.61
C ILE A 5 -4.62 16.29 -10.51
N MET A 6 -4.12 15.78 -11.65
CA MET A 6 -3.19 14.64 -11.68
C MET A 6 -1.87 14.93 -10.95
N MET A 7 -1.32 16.14 -11.04
CA MET A 7 -0.11 16.53 -10.30
C MET A 7 -0.33 16.57 -8.79
N LEU A 8 -1.54 16.93 -8.35
CA LEU A 8 -1.91 16.94 -6.93
C LEU A 8 -2.18 15.54 -6.36
N LEU A 9 -2.35 14.52 -7.20
CA LEU A 9 -2.55 13.14 -6.72
C LEU A 9 -1.36 12.63 -5.91
N PHE A 10 -0.13 13.09 -6.21
CA PHE A 10 1.05 12.71 -5.44
C PHE A 10 1.01 13.23 -3.99
N PRO A 11 0.91 14.56 -3.73
CA PRO A 11 0.82 15.08 -2.37
C PRO A 11 -0.45 14.64 -1.64
N ILE A 12 -1.58 14.50 -2.34
CA ILE A 12 -2.82 13.98 -1.75
C ILE A 12 -2.62 12.52 -1.34
N GLY A 13 -2.11 11.67 -2.23
CA GLY A 13 -1.81 10.28 -1.93
C GLY A 13 -0.82 10.12 -0.78
N LEU A 14 0.21 10.96 -0.70
CA LEU A 14 1.14 11.03 0.44
C LEU A 14 0.40 11.31 1.74
N TYR A 15 -0.47 12.32 1.76
CA TYR A 15 -1.23 12.67 2.95
C TYR A 15 -2.11 11.51 3.41
N PHE A 16 -2.93 10.96 2.51
CA PHE A 16 -3.82 9.86 2.85
C PHE A 16 -3.06 8.60 3.29
N TYR A 17 -1.93 8.28 2.65
CA TYR A 17 -1.10 7.14 3.02
C TYR A 17 -0.51 7.29 4.43
N PHE A 18 0.19 8.40 4.69
CA PHE A 18 0.92 8.57 5.95
C PHE A 18 0.03 8.92 7.13
N PHE A 19 -1.03 9.70 6.92
CA PHE A 19 -1.84 10.24 8.02
C PHE A 19 -3.13 9.46 8.26
N ILE A 20 -3.69 8.81 7.23
CA ILE A 20 -4.96 8.08 7.38
C ILE A 20 -4.68 6.57 7.39
N GLU A 21 -4.14 6.01 6.32
CA GLU A 21 -3.96 4.56 6.20
C GLU A 21 -2.94 4.03 7.22
N ARG A 22 -1.76 4.64 7.30
CA ARG A 22 -0.70 4.19 8.21
C ARG A 22 -1.07 4.38 9.68
N LYS A 23 -1.80 5.45 10.04
CA LYS A 23 -2.26 5.70 11.42
C LYS A 23 -3.53 4.92 11.78
N GLY A 24 -4.31 4.47 10.81
CA GLY A 24 -5.49 3.62 11.03
C GLY A 24 -5.14 2.16 11.32
N LYS A 25 -4.04 1.68 10.75
CA LYS A 25 -3.58 0.28 10.89
C LYS A 25 -3.45 -0.21 12.35
N PRO A 26 -2.87 0.56 13.29
CA PRO A 26 -2.78 0.16 14.70
C PRO A 26 -4.15 0.01 15.37
N LYS A 27 -5.14 0.84 15.02
CA LYS A 27 -6.49 0.73 15.59
C LYS A 27 -7.18 -0.56 15.16
N TYR A 28 -7.03 -0.91 13.88
CA TYR A 28 -7.56 -2.15 13.35
C TYR A 28 -6.88 -3.37 13.98
N GLN A 29 -5.54 -3.34 14.09
CA GLN A 29 -4.79 -4.41 14.73
C GLN A 29 -5.21 -4.63 16.18
N LYS A 30 -5.41 -3.53 16.93
CA LYS A 30 -5.89 -3.59 18.31
C LYS A 30 -7.18 -4.38 18.47
N THR A 31 -8.13 -4.28 17.53
CA THR A 31 -9.36 -5.08 17.58
C THR A 31 -9.09 -6.59 17.50
N PHE A 32 -8.10 -7.00 16.71
CA PHE A 32 -7.68 -8.41 16.64
C PHE A 32 -6.93 -8.84 17.89
N ASP A 33 -6.07 -7.97 18.43
CA ASP A 33 -5.32 -8.24 19.65
C ASP A 33 -6.27 -8.41 20.84
N ASP A 34 -7.24 -7.50 21.00
CA ASP A 34 -8.28 -7.54 22.03
C ASP A 34 -9.16 -8.81 21.88
N PHE A 35 -9.44 -9.24 20.66
CA PHE A 35 -10.15 -10.51 20.41
C PHE A 35 -9.29 -11.72 20.79
N GLY A 36 -8.01 -11.70 20.43
CA GLY A 36 -7.01 -12.70 20.80
C GLY A 36 -6.93 -12.92 22.31
N GLU A 37 -6.80 -11.82 23.06
CA GLU A 37 -6.73 -11.87 24.52
C GLU A 37 -8.01 -12.50 25.12
N LYS A 38 -9.19 -12.09 24.64
CA LYS A 38 -10.48 -12.64 25.10
C LYS A 38 -10.61 -14.15 24.86
N ILE A 39 -10.22 -14.63 23.68
CA ILE A 39 -10.29 -16.06 23.33
C ILE A 39 -9.25 -16.86 24.11
N MET A 40 -8.04 -16.32 24.29
CA MET A 40 -6.99 -16.98 25.06
C MET A 40 -7.39 -17.20 26.52
N HIS A 41 -7.93 -16.17 27.18
CA HIS A 41 -8.37 -16.23 28.58
C HIS A 41 -9.70 -16.94 28.82
N ASN A 42 -10.42 -17.33 27.76
CA ASN A 42 -11.65 -18.09 27.90
C ASN A 42 -11.33 -19.54 28.29
N SER A 43 -11.59 -19.88 29.56
CA SER A 43 -11.38 -21.23 30.11
C SER A 43 -12.47 -22.24 29.72
N ARG A 44 -13.57 -21.78 29.11
CA ARG A 44 -14.67 -22.65 28.65
C ARG A 44 -14.40 -23.28 27.29
N LEU A 45 -13.44 -22.75 26.53
CA LEU A 45 -13.11 -23.22 25.20
C LEU A 45 -11.91 -24.15 25.23
N ASN A 46 -12.01 -25.27 24.52
CA ASN A 46 -10.87 -26.13 24.23
C ASN A 46 -9.98 -25.51 23.13
N SER A 47 -8.78 -26.05 22.92
CA SER A 47 -7.82 -25.49 21.95
C SER A 47 -8.35 -25.49 20.50
N GLU A 48 -9.11 -26.50 20.11
CA GLU A 48 -9.71 -26.62 18.78
C GLU A 48 -10.81 -25.59 18.55
N GLU A 49 -11.67 -25.37 19.54
CA GLU A 49 -12.72 -24.34 19.52
C GLU A 49 -12.11 -22.93 19.45
N LYS A 50 -10.98 -22.69 20.13
CA LYS A 50 -10.27 -21.40 20.03
C LYS A 50 -9.75 -21.16 18.61
N ILE A 51 -9.18 -22.19 17.99
CA ILE A 51 -8.70 -22.15 16.60
C ILE A 51 -9.85 -21.93 15.62
N GLU A 52 -11.00 -22.57 15.85
CA GLU A 52 -12.20 -22.35 15.04
C GLU A 52 -12.67 -20.90 15.14
N GLN A 53 -12.73 -20.33 16.34
CA GLN A 53 -13.09 -18.93 16.57
C GLN A 53 -12.12 -17.96 15.87
N TYR A 54 -10.82 -18.22 15.90
CA TYR A 54 -9.84 -17.44 15.14
C TYR A 54 -10.04 -17.53 13.63
N THR A 55 -10.33 -18.74 13.14
CA THR A 55 -10.59 -18.98 11.72
C THR A 55 -11.85 -18.24 11.26
N GLN A 56 -12.92 -18.32 12.03
CA GLN A 56 -14.16 -17.59 11.76
C GLN A 56 -13.94 -16.07 11.76
N MET A 57 -13.22 -15.53 12.74
CA MET A 57 -12.92 -14.10 12.82
C MET A 57 -12.12 -13.61 11.59
N LEU A 58 -11.10 -14.36 11.16
CA LEU A 58 -10.32 -14.03 9.96
C LEU A 58 -11.17 -14.11 8.69
N SER A 59 -11.96 -15.17 8.55
CA SER A 59 -12.86 -15.37 7.41
C SER A 59 -13.91 -14.26 7.28
N LEU A 60 -14.57 -13.90 8.40
CA LEU A 60 -15.56 -12.80 8.45
C LEU A 60 -14.95 -11.44 8.09
N ASN A 61 -13.65 -11.24 8.35
CA ASN A 61 -12.93 -10.03 7.95
C ASN A 61 -12.37 -10.09 6.52
N GLY A 62 -12.68 -11.13 5.76
CA GLY A 62 -12.28 -11.32 4.37
C GLY A 62 -10.80 -11.68 4.19
N TYR A 63 -10.20 -12.33 5.18
CA TYR A 63 -8.88 -12.95 5.02
C TYR A 63 -9.04 -14.35 4.41
N THR A 64 -8.15 -14.70 3.49
CA THR A 64 -8.03 -16.07 2.99
C THR A 64 -7.14 -16.85 3.94
N ILE A 65 -7.66 -17.96 4.48
CA ILE A 65 -6.89 -18.82 5.40
C ILE A 65 -5.85 -19.59 4.57
N THR A 66 -4.57 -19.41 4.89
CA THR A 66 -3.45 -20.06 4.20
C THR A 66 -2.86 -21.22 4.99
N GLU A 67 -3.03 -21.20 6.31
CA GLU A 67 -2.53 -22.23 7.22
C GLU A 67 -3.49 -22.32 8.41
N SER A 68 -3.93 -23.53 8.75
CA SER A 68 -4.69 -23.79 9.98
C SER A 68 -4.22 -25.10 10.59
N THR A 69 -3.79 -25.04 11.84
CA THR A 69 -3.30 -26.15 12.66
C THR A 69 -3.94 -26.06 14.05
N GLN A 70 -3.79 -27.09 14.87
CA GLN A 70 -4.33 -27.11 16.24
C GLN A 70 -3.81 -25.98 17.16
N THR A 71 -2.74 -25.29 16.77
CA THR A 71 -2.11 -24.25 17.59
C THR A 71 -1.94 -22.91 16.89
N LYS A 72 -2.30 -22.82 15.59
CA LYS A 72 -2.02 -21.64 14.78
C LYS A 72 -2.98 -21.54 13.61
N VAL A 73 -3.51 -20.34 13.40
CA VAL A 73 -4.25 -19.96 12.18
C VAL A 73 -3.54 -18.78 11.54
N ARG A 74 -3.36 -18.83 10.22
CA ARG A 74 -2.81 -17.74 9.42
C ARG A 74 -3.80 -17.38 8.32
N GLY A 75 -4.19 -16.10 8.30
CA GLY A 75 -4.99 -15.51 7.24
C GLY A 75 -4.21 -14.43 6.50
N GLU A 76 -4.37 -14.35 5.19
CA GLU A 76 -3.77 -13.31 4.34
C GLU A 76 -4.86 -12.51 3.62
N LYS A 77 -4.70 -11.19 3.58
CA LYS A 77 -5.60 -10.28 2.85
C LYS A 77 -4.75 -9.28 2.07
N ARG A 78 -4.94 -9.24 0.75
CA ARG A 78 -4.32 -8.22 -0.10
C ARG A 78 -5.18 -6.97 -0.03
N ILE A 79 -4.66 -5.92 0.58
CA ILE A 79 -5.33 -4.63 0.67
C ILE A 79 -4.75 -3.73 -0.42
N LEU A 80 -5.60 -3.34 -1.38
CA LEU A 80 -5.24 -2.32 -2.36
C LEU A 80 -5.29 -0.96 -1.66
N SER A 81 -4.14 -0.29 -1.56
CA SER A 81 -4.05 1.07 -1.05
C SER A 81 -4.32 2.05 -2.19
N MET A 82 -5.46 2.73 -2.13
CA MET A 82 -5.79 3.79 -3.09
C MET A 82 -4.79 4.95 -2.99
N SER A 83 -4.23 5.17 -1.80
CA SER A 83 -3.20 6.18 -1.58
C SER A 83 -1.89 5.84 -2.30
N LEU A 84 -1.42 4.58 -2.22
CA LEU A 84 -0.23 4.14 -2.97
C LEU A 84 -0.46 4.20 -4.49
N LEU A 85 -1.67 3.87 -4.95
CA LEU A 85 -2.02 3.98 -6.36
C LEU A 85 -1.99 5.44 -6.84
N ALA A 86 -2.61 6.36 -6.09
CA ALA A 86 -2.57 7.79 -6.38
C ALA A 86 -1.16 8.36 -6.38
N MET A 87 -0.32 7.94 -5.42
CA MET A 87 1.10 8.29 -5.39
C MET A 87 1.85 7.77 -6.63
N SER A 88 1.60 6.54 -7.05
CA SER A 88 2.29 5.95 -8.21
C SER A 88 1.96 6.72 -9.49
N ILE A 89 0.68 7.08 -9.69
CA ILE A 89 0.23 7.88 -10.83
C ILE A 89 0.81 9.29 -10.77
N GLY A 90 0.76 9.94 -9.61
CA GLY A 90 1.31 11.29 -9.45
C GLY A 90 2.82 11.34 -9.69
N ALA A 91 3.57 10.35 -9.20
CA ALA A 91 5.01 10.24 -9.42
C ALA A 91 5.36 10.10 -10.91
N TYR A 92 4.58 9.34 -11.67
CA TYR A 92 4.75 9.22 -13.12
C TYR A 92 4.63 10.59 -13.81
N TYR A 93 3.59 11.36 -13.48
CA TYR A 93 3.39 12.70 -14.05
C TYR A 93 4.52 13.67 -13.68
N VAL A 94 4.92 13.70 -12.41
CA VAL A 94 6.05 14.52 -11.95
C VAL A 94 7.34 14.10 -12.67
N GLY A 95 7.59 12.80 -12.83
CA GLY A 95 8.74 12.26 -13.54
C GLY A 95 8.81 12.70 -15.00
N VAL A 96 7.69 12.69 -15.71
CA VAL A 96 7.62 13.20 -17.10
C VAL A 96 8.01 14.67 -17.18
N LEU A 97 7.50 15.51 -16.26
CA LEU A 97 7.84 16.94 -16.24
C LEU A 97 9.32 17.17 -15.93
N VAL A 98 9.88 16.43 -14.97
CA VAL A 98 11.32 16.48 -14.65
C VAL A 98 12.16 16.05 -15.85
N TYR A 99 11.77 14.99 -16.55
CA TYR A 99 12.45 14.53 -17.76
C TYR A 99 12.40 15.58 -18.87
N LEU A 100 11.24 16.21 -19.11
CA LEU A 100 11.12 17.27 -20.11
C LEU A 100 12.00 18.48 -19.76
N ALA A 101 12.02 18.90 -18.50
CA ALA A 101 12.90 19.96 -18.03
C ALA A 101 14.38 19.61 -18.25
N TYR A 102 14.77 18.37 -17.95
CA TYR A 102 16.11 17.87 -18.24
C TYR A 102 16.43 17.89 -19.74
N TYR A 103 15.52 17.41 -20.58
CA TYR A 103 15.69 17.36 -22.03
C TYR A 103 15.89 18.76 -22.64
N PHE A 104 15.10 19.75 -22.22
CA PHE A 104 15.19 21.09 -22.80
C PHE A 104 16.32 21.94 -22.26
N TRP A 105 16.68 21.79 -20.97
CA TRP A 105 17.62 22.72 -20.33
C TRP A 105 18.99 22.12 -20.04
N ILE A 106 19.09 20.80 -19.90
CA ILE A 106 20.34 20.14 -19.47
C ILE A 106 20.92 19.31 -20.61
N GLN A 107 20.08 18.60 -21.37
CA GLN A 107 20.54 17.75 -22.45
C GLN A 107 21.03 18.58 -23.65
N LYS A 108 22.35 18.58 -23.86
CA LYS A 108 22.95 19.28 -24.99
C LYS A 108 22.54 18.61 -26.31
N PRO A 109 22.19 19.38 -27.35
CA PRO A 109 21.86 18.83 -28.65
C PRO A 109 23.07 18.13 -29.24
N HIS A 110 22.83 17.02 -29.93
CA HIS A 110 23.86 16.39 -30.74
C HIS A 110 24.08 17.24 -32.00
N VAL A 111 25.29 17.79 -32.15
CA VAL A 111 25.66 18.61 -33.30
C VAL A 111 26.63 17.82 -34.16
N VAL A 112 26.31 17.68 -35.45
CA VAL A 112 27.20 17.12 -36.46
C VAL A 112 27.54 18.24 -37.43
N GLU A 113 28.84 18.54 -37.56
CA GLU A 113 29.35 19.60 -38.44
C GLU A 113 30.29 18.97 -39.47
N TYR A 114 30.10 19.33 -40.75
CA TYR A 114 30.99 18.93 -41.85
C TYR A 114 31.78 20.15 -42.31
N LYS A 115 33.12 20.05 -42.33
CA LYS A 115 34.02 21.09 -42.85
C LYS A 115 34.68 20.63 -44.14
N LEU A 116 34.55 21.43 -45.19
CA LEU A 116 35.32 21.29 -46.43
C LEU A 116 36.66 22.01 -46.25
N ASN A 117 37.76 21.27 -46.30
CA ASN A 117 39.10 21.87 -46.42
C ASN A 117 39.28 22.29 -47.89
N ILE A 118 39.24 23.59 -48.14
CA ILE A 118 39.62 24.23 -49.41
C ILE A 118 40.97 24.89 -49.21
#